data_AF-A0AAV4EIZ8-F1
#
_entry.id   AF-A0AAV4EIZ8-F1
#
_cell.length_a   1.000
_cell.length_b   1.000
_cell.length_c   1.000
_cell.angle_alpha   90.00
_cell.angle_beta   90.00
_cell.angle_gamma   90.00
#
_symmetry.space_group_name_H-M   'P 1'
#
loop_
_entity.id
_entity.type
_entity.pdbx_description
1 polymer ?
#
loop_
_entity_poly.entity_id
_entity_poly.type
_entity_poly.pdbx_seq_one_letter_code
_entity_poly.pdbx_strand_id
1 'polypeptide(L)'
;MCLARSAWPLHTQSETFKYEWTPYLLSLFEADSCTSCGSSMRKGVKSSFVEAIKSDITDLWVETDKLPTSDSKSAAIINAMAFIQRHQALQSETFGDMSMNIIKRLIATYHPDCCIFHIVGDRYDAPTTESLKQDERVRRSGHRTLIESQYAVASLAKIPDWKMFISSPENKESLLEFLSVSWMESTTCSSEIGLDLYLGGMRKDSGDTWAFTNGEWDTVKDLSCEKHEEADTRMMAHLY
;
A
#
# COMPACT_ATOMS: atom_id res chain seq x y z
N MET A 1 -3.79 40.12 -27.65
CA MET A 1 -4.06 39.31 -28.86
C MET A 1 -4.09 37.87 -28.41
N CYS A 2 -5.28 37.37 -28.05
CA CYS A 2 -5.46 36.02 -27.53
C CYS A 2 -5.41 35.03 -28.69
N LEU A 3 -4.39 34.18 -28.73
CA LEU A 3 -4.34 33.07 -29.67
C LEU A 3 -5.32 31.98 -29.22
N ALA A 4 -6.18 31.61 -30.16
CA ALA A 4 -7.28 30.70 -30.00
C ALA A 4 -6.83 29.33 -29.45
N ARG A 5 -7.52 28.86 -28.40
CA ARG A 5 -7.51 27.46 -27.99
C ARG A 5 -8.17 26.65 -29.09
N SER A 6 -7.40 25.89 -29.86
CA SER A 6 -7.95 24.83 -30.71
C SER A 6 -8.55 23.76 -29.79
N ALA A 7 -9.87 23.62 -29.84
CA ALA A 7 -10.60 22.56 -29.17
C ALA A 7 -10.18 21.21 -29.78
N TRP A 8 -9.58 20.35 -28.96
CA TRP A 8 -9.39 18.96 -29.31
C TRP A 8 -10.71 18.19 -29.14
N PRO A 9 -10.96 17.12 -29.93
CA PRO A 9 -12.18 16.34 -29.81
C PRO A 9 -12.21 15.63 -28.45
N LEU A 10 -13.33 15.79 -27.72
CA LEU A 10 -13.65 15.09 -26.46
C LEU A 10 -13.51 13.55 -26.52
N HIS A 11 -13.39 12.98 -27.73
CA HIS A 11 -13.37 11.54 -27.96
C HIS A 11 -12.11 10.81 -27.48
N THR A 12 -10.94 11.46 -27.40
CA THR A 12 -9.69 10.78 -27.01
C THR A 12 -9.47 10.70 -25.49
N GLN A 13 -10.19 11.49 -24.69
CA GLN A 13 -10.10 11.42 -23.22
C GLN A 13 -10.87 10.23 -22.62
N SER A 14 -11.86 9.70 -23.34
CA SER A 14 -12.80 8.72 -22.82
C SER A 14 -12.28 7.27 -22.80
N GLU A 15 -11.37 6.88 -23.71
CA GLU A 15 -10.96 5.47 -23.81
C GLU A 15 -9.92 5.06 -22.74
N THR A 16 -9.00 5.96 -22.38
CA THR A 16 -7.94 5.68 -21.41
C THR A 16 -8.47 5.51 -19.98
N PHE A 17 -9.65 6.06 -19.68
CA PHE A 17 -10.21 6.13 -18.31
C PHE A 17 -11.61 5.52 -18.20
N LYS A 18 -12.02 4.68 -19.16
CA LYS A 18 -13.36 4.07 -19.23
C LYS A 18 -13.72 3.13 -18.06
N TYR A 19 -12.76 2.80 -17.20
CA TYR A 19 -12.92 1.89 -16.08
C TYR A 19 -13.13 2.59 -14.73
N GLU A 20 -13.13 3.92 -14.70
CA GLU A 20 -13.22 4.69 -13.46
C GLU A 20 -14.65 5.13 -13.13
N TRP A 21 -14.97 5.12 -11.83
CA TRP A 21 -16.35 5.10 -11.33
C TRP A 21 -16.98 6.50 -11.20
N THR A 22 -16.25 7.58 -11.48
CA THR A 22 -16.74 8.96 -11.29
C THR A 22 -16.18 9.93 -12.34
N PRO A 23 -16.95 10.95 -12.78
CA PRO A 23 -16.46 11.98 -13.69
C PRO A 23 -15.45 12.92 -13.01
N TYR A 24 -14.32 13.20 -13.68
CA TYR A 24 -13.26 14.06 -13.15
C TYR A 24 -13.57 15.55 -13.18
N LEU A 25 -13.04 16.27 -12.19
CA LEU A 25 -12.84 17.72 -12.28
C LEU A 25 -11.75 18.03 -13.30
N LEU A 26 -12.10 18.82 -14.33
CA LEU A 26 -11.18 19.26 -15.39
C LEU A 26 -9.93 20.00 -14.84
N SER A 27 -9.99 20.51 -13.61
CA SER A 27 -8.86 21.16 -12.92
C SER A 27 -7.70 20.23 -12.58
N LEU A 28 -7.87 18.90 -12.68
CA LEU A 28 -6.81 17.92 -12.44
C LEU A 28 -5.92 17.65 -13.66
N PHE A 29 -6.25 18.21 -14.83
CA PHE A 29 -5.49 17.99 -16.07
C PHE A 29 -4.73 19.26 -16.48
N GLU A 30 -3.42 19.16 -16.70
CA GLU A 30 -2.61 20.22 -17.31
C GLU A 30 -2.06 19.74 -18.67
N ALA A 31 -1.79 20.67 -19.59
CA ALA A 31 -1.11 20.34 -20.83
C ALA A 31 0.36 20.00 -20.52
N ASP A 32 0.79 18.79 -20.84
CA ASP A 32 2.17 18.36 -20.63
C ASP A 32 2.97 18.58 -21.91
N SER A 33 3.97 19.47 -21.83
CA SER A 33 4.82 19.81 -22.97
C SER A 33 5.77 18.68 -23.36
N CYS A 34 5.90 17.64 -22.53
CA CYS A 34 6.80 16.51 -22.77
C CYS A 34 6.13 15.33 -23.47
N THR A 35 4.79 15.33 -23.60
CA THR A 35 4.06 14.32 -24.37
C THR A 35 3.67 14.88 -25.73
N SER A 36 4.17 14.25 -26.80
CA SER A 36 3.81 14.60 -28.18
C SER A 36 2.32 14.44 -28.50
N CYS A 37 1.57 13.75 -27.62
CA CYS A 37 0.14 13.49 -27.73
C CYS A 37 -0.59 13.66 -26.37
N GLY A 38 -0.82 14.90 -25.94
CA GLY A 38 -1.93 15.19 -25.02
C GLY A 38 -1.58 15.53 -23.58
N SER A 39 -2.51 16.26 -22.95
CA SER A 39 -2.52 16.66 -21.54
C SER A 39 -2.18 15.50 -20.61
N SER A 40 -1.26 15.71 -19.66
CA SER A 40 -1.03 14.76 -18.58
C SER A 40 -1.84 15.17 -17.36
N MET A 41 -2.39 14.18 -16.66
CA MET A 41 -3.03 14.45 -15.37
C MET A 41 -1.95 15.01 -14.45
N ARG A 42 -2.21 16.16 -13.83
CA ARG A 42 -1.31 16.71 -12.82
C ARG A 42 -1.09 15.59 -11.81
N LYS A 43 0.16 15.27 -11.50
CA LYS A 43 0.46 14.30 -10.46
C LYS A 43 0.00 14.91 -9.13
N GLY A 44 -1.27 14.72 -8.79
CA GLY A 44 -1.82 15.13 -7.53
C GLY A 44 -1.02 14.43 -6.45
N VAL A 45 -0.28 15.20 -5.66
CA VAL A 45 0.29 14.64 -4.44
C VAL A 45 -0.90 14.43 -3.51
N LYS A 46 -1.12 13.21 -3.01
CA LYS A 46 -2.27 12.89 -2.14
C LYS A 46 -2.46 13.93 -1.02
N SER A 47 -1.37 14.55 -0.56
CA SER A 47 -1.38 15.67 0.40
C SER A 47 -2.15 16.91 -0.09
N SER A 48 -1.99 17.31 -1.35
CA SER A 48 -2.69 18.48 -1.91
C SER A 48 -4.19 18.27 -2.01
N PHE A 49 -4.64 17.03 -2.20
CA PHE A 49 -6.07 16.68 -2.18
C PHE A 49 -6.65 16.77 -0.76
N VAL A 50 -5.92 16.26 0.24
CA VAL A 50 -6.32 16.39 1.66
C VAL A 50 -6.35 17.87 2.08
N GLU A 51 -5.38 18.67 1.65
CA GLU A 51 -5.37 20.11 1.90
C GLU A 51 -6.56 20.83 1.24
N ALA A 52 -6.90 20.47 0.00
CA ALA A 52 -8.06 21.00 -0.71
C ALA A 52 -9.37 20.64 0.01
N ILE A 53 -9.53 19.37 0.40
CA ILE A 53 -10.68 18.94 1.20
C ILE A 53 -10.74 19.73 2.51
N LYS A 54 -9.64 19.78 3.28
CA LYS A 54 -9.56 20.52 4.55
C LYS A 54 -9.97 21.99 4.36
N SER A 55 -9.56 22.62 3.27
CA SER A 55 -9.97 23.98 2.91
C SER A 55 -11.47 24.09 2.66
N ASP A 56 -12.07 23.13 1.96
CA ASP A 56 -13.49 23.15 1.58
C ASP A 56 -14.44 22.84 2.75
N ILE A 57 -13.98 22.12 3.78
CA ILE A 57 -14.80 21.74 4.96
C ILE A 57 -14.31 22.38 6.26
N THR A 58 -13.62 23.52 6.15
CA THR A 58 -12.96 24.24 7.25
C THR A 58 -13.83 24.46 8.49
N ASP A 59 -15.13 24.73 8.32
CA ASP A 59 -16.06 24.97 9.44
C ASP A 59 -16.61 23.68 10.09
N LEU A 60 -16.43 22.52 9.45
CA LEU A 60 -16.90 21.21 9.91
C LEU A 60 -15.75 20.29 10.36
N TRP A 61 -14.52 20.59 9.96
CA TRP A 61 -13.34 19.80 10.31
C TRP A 61 -12.81 20.19 11.69
N VAL A 62 -13.07 19.34 12.68
CA VAL A 62 -12.31 19.36 13.93
C VAL A 62 -11.18 18.35 13.79
N GLU A 63 -9.95 18.82 13.70
CA GLU A 63 -8.77 17.95 13.74
C GLU A 63 -8.63 17.40 15.17
N THR A 64 -9.24 16.24 15.40
CA THR A 64 -9.10 15.53 16.66
C THR A 64 -7.87 14.63 16.58
N ASP A 65 -6.83 14.97 17.35
CA ASP A 65 -5.60 14.15 17.50
C ASP A 65 -5.87 12.74 18.08
N LYS A 66 -7.09 12.50 18.54
CA LYS A 66 -7.54 11.24 19.13
C LYS A 66 -8.86 10.86 18.51
N LEU A 67 -8.94 9.61 18.05
CA LEU A 67 -10.21 9.01 17.69
C LEU A 67 -11.17 9.09 18.89
N PRO A 68 -12.47 9.31 18.66
CA PRO A 68 -13.45 9.27 19.74
C PRO A 68 -13.35 7.92 20.47
N THR A 69 -13.36 7.96 21.80
CA THR A 69 -13.40 6.76 22.63
C THR A 69 -14.68 6.00 22.34
N SER A 70 -14.56 4.73 21.98
CA SER A 70 -15.67 3.83 21.72
C SER A 70 -15.48 2.58 22.58
N ASP A 71 -16.58 2.08 23.14
CA ASP A 71 -16.60 0.78 23.84
C ASP A 71 -16.56 -0.40 22.85
N SER A 72 -16.56 -0.11 21.54
CA SER A 72 -16.48 -1.12 20.49
C SER A 72 -15.03 -1.48 20.20
N LYS A 73 -14.78 -2.77 19.95
CA LYS A 73 -13.52 -3.25 19.39
C LYS A 73 -13.17 -2.45 18.13
N SER A 74 -11.96 -1.92 18.09
CA SER A 74 -11.48 -1.17 16.93
C SER A 74 -10.56 -2.04 16.08
N ALA A 75 -10.63 -1.85 14.76
CA ALA A 75 -9.76 -2.49 13.80
C ALA A 75 -8.86 -1.45 13.12
N ALA A 76 -7.60 -1.79 12.91
CA ALA A 76 -6.68 -0.99 12.11
C ALA A 76 -6.41 -1.68 10.77
N ILE A 77 -6.63 -0.96 9.68
CA ILE A 77 -6.31 -1.44 8.32
C ILE A 77 -5.06 -0.70 7.85
N ILE A 78 -4.01 -1.46 7.55
CA ILE A 78 -2.66 -0.98 7.40
C ILE A 78 -2.14 -1.37 6.02
N ASN A 79 -1.73 -0.38 5.23
CA ASN A 79 -0.90 -0.64 4.05
C ASN A 79 0.51 -1.03 4.51
N ALA A 80 0.87 -2.30 4.33
CA ALA A 80 2.12 -2.89 4.78
C ALA A 80 3.33 -2.13 4.23
N MET A 81 3.34 -1.85 2.92
CA MET A 81 4.48 -1.18 2.28
C MET A 81 4.61 0.29 2.66
N ALA A 82 3.49 0.99 2.84
CA ALA A 82 3.54 2.36 3.34
C ALA A 82 4.09 2.39 4.78
N PHE A 83 3.65 1.48 5.63
CA PHE A 83 4.14 1.37 7.01
C PHE A 83 5.62 1.05 7.06
N ILE A 84 6.07 0.06 6.28
CA ILE A 84 7.46 -0.37 6.21
C ILE A 84 8.34 0.73 5.62
N GLN A 85 7.93 1.43 4.57
CA GLN A 85 8.75 2.54 4.03
C GLN A 85 8.86 3.73 5.00
N ARG A 86 7.80 4.00 5.79
CA ARG A 86 7.82 5.05 6.82
C ARG A 86 8.79 4.72 7.95
N HIS A 87 8.85 3.45 8.36
CA HIS A 87 9.63 3.00 9.52
C HIS A 87 10.98 2.36 9.14
N GLN A 88 11.20 2.13 7.85
CA GLN A 88 12.37 1.48 7.25
C GLN A 88 12.70 0.17 7.98
N ALA A 89 13.98 -0.04 8.27
CA ALA A 89 14.48 -1.19 9.03
C ALA A 89 14.28 -1.07 10.55
N LEU A 90 13.71 0.02 11.10
CA LEU A 90 13.57 0.21 12.56
C LEU A 90 14.87 0.00 13.37
N GLN A 91 16.02 0.38 12.81
CA GLN A 91 17.35 0.14 13.38
C GLN A 91 17.71 -1.34 13.58
N SER A 92 17.01 -2.26 12.91
CA SER A 92 17.32 -3.68 12.93
C SER A 92 18.60 -4.00 12.13
N GLU A 93 19.38 -4.96 12.63
CA GLU A 93 20.56 -5.47 11.92
C GLU A 93 20.19 -6.58 10.94
N THR A 94 19.20 -7.40 11.31
CA THR A 94 18.73 -8.55 10.51
C THR A 94 17.24 -8.44 10.16
N PHE A 95 16.81 -9.19 9.14
CA PHE A 95 15.38 -9.25 8.81
C PHE A 95 14.55 -9.89 9.94
N GLY A 96 15.11 -10.82 10.71
CA GLY A 96 14.44 -11.39 11.90
C GLY A 96 14.15 -10.32 12.95
N ASP A 97 15.14 -9.49 13.26
CA ASP A 97 14.94 -8.36 14.19
C ASP A 97 13.90 -7.37 13.66
N MET A 98 13.95 -7.08 12.36
CA MET A 98 12.98 -6.20 11.70
C MET A 98 11.56 -6.73 11.79
N SER A 99 11.34 -8.03 11.56
CA SER A 99 10.03 -8.68 11.69
C SER A 99 9.42 -8.44 13.06
N MET A 100 10.20 -8.68 14.12
CA MET A 100 9.74 -8.49 15.50
C MET A 100 9.53 -7.01 15.84
N ASN A 101 10.42 -6.13 15.38
CA ASN A 101 10.32 -4.70 15.65
C ASN A 101 9.12 -4.06 14.95
N ILE A 102 8.73 -4.54 13.76
CA ILE A 102 7.52 -4.08 13.06
C ILE A 102 6.27 -4.39 13.87
N ILE A 103 6.09 -5.63 14.36
CA ILE A 103 4.93 -5.98 15.19
C ILE A 103 4.89 -5.15 16.46
N LYS A 104 6.02 -5.04 17.18
CA LYS A 104 6.10 -4.19 18.39
C LYS A 104 5.72 -2.75 18.09
N ARG A 105 6.17 -2.22 16.94
CA ARG A 105 5.85 -0.86 16.51
C ARG A 105 4.37 -0.71 16.19
N LEU A 106 3.75 -1.68 15.53
CA LEU A 106 2.31 -1.67 15.24
C LEU A 106 1.50 -1.62 16.54
N ILE A 107 1.78 -2.54 17.47
CA ILE A 107 1.09 -2.60 18.76
C ILE A 107 1.26 -1.28 19.54
N ALA A 108 2.47 -0.71 19.54
CA ALA A 108 2.72 0.56 20.22
C ALA A 108 2.11 1.79 19.52
N THR A 109 1.73 1.69 18.24
CA THR A 109 1.20 2.81 17.45
C THR A 109 -0.30 2.99 17.63
N TYR A 110 -1.04 1.89 17.81
CA TYR A 110 -2.50 1.91 17.87
C TYR A 110 -3.01 1.86 19.32
N HIS A 111 -4.28 2.25 19.51
CA HIS A 111 -4.92 2.28 20.82
C HIS A 111 -4.91 0.87 21.46
N PRO A 112 -4.76 0.74 22.79
CA PRO A 112 -4.83 -0.56 23.47
C PRO A 112 -6.12 -1.37 23.19
N ASP A 113 -7.22 -0.68 22.89
CA ASP A 113 -8.51 -1.31 22.52
C ASP A 113 -8.60 -1.71 21.03
N CYS A 114 -7.51 -1.53 20.27
CA CYS A 114 -7.40 -2.03 18.91
C CYS A 114 -6.90 -3.47 18.93
N CYS A 115 -7.85 -4.40 18.87
CA CYS A 115 -7.58 -5.83 18.97
C CYS A 115 -7.61 -6.55 17.62
N ILE A 116 -7.73 -5.83 16.50
CA ILE A 116 -7.75 -6.41 15.15
C ILE A 116 -6.84 -5.59 14.23
N PHE A 117 -5.83 -6.23 13.64
CA PHE A 117 -5.00 -5.63 12.59
C PHE A 117 -5.22 -6.33 11.25
N HIS A 118 -5.63 -5.57 10.24
CA HIS A 118 -5.60 -5.99 8.84
C HIS A 118 -4.37 -5.39 8.17
N ILE A 119 -3.34 -6.20 7.95
CA ILE A 119 -2.11 -5.81 7.27
C ILE A 119 -2.21 -6.25 5.81
N VAL A 120 -2.17 -5.27 4.92
CA VAL A 120 -2.50 -5.42 3.51
C VAL A 120 -1.29 -5.06 2.65
N GLY A 121 -0.81 -6.00 1.86
CA GLY A 121 0.32 -5.86 0.94
C GLY A 121 -0.11 -5.54 -0.50
N ASP A 122 0.80 -4.89 -1.24
CA ASP A 122 0.74 -4.87 -2.70
C ASP A 122 1.16 -6.24 -3.23
N ARG A 123 0.56 -6.66 -4.34
CA ARG A 123 1.02 -7.81 -5.14
C ARG A 123 2.11 -7.38 -6.11
N TYR A 124 3.13 -8.21 -6.24
CA TYR A 124 4.23 -8.00 -7.18
C TYR A 124 4.33 -9.12 -8.24
N ASP A 125 3.50 -10.14 -8.12
CA ASP A 125 3.46 -11.35 -8.95
C ASP A 125 2.53 -11.23 -10.19
N ALA A 126 1.78 -10.13 -10.31
CA ALA A 126 0.91 -9.89 -11.46
C ALA A 126 1.74 -9.86 -12.77
N PRO A 127 1.30 -10.57 -13.84
CA PRO A 127 1.98 -10.53 -15.14
C PRO A 127 2.14 -9.09 -15.63
N THR A 128 3.29 -8.78 -16.23
CA THR A 128 3.57 -7.42 -16.75
C THR A 128 2.57 -6.95 -17.80
N THR A 129 1.91 -7.88 -18.49
CA THR A 129 0.83 -7.60 -19.47
C THR A 129 -0.52 -7.26 -18.82
N GLU A 130 -0.70 -7.57 -17.55
CA GLU A 130 -1.96 -7.41 -16.80
C GLU A 130 -1.82 -6.45 -15.61
N SER A 131 -0.59 -6.08 -15.24
CA SER A 131 -0.32 -5.20 -14.11
C SER A 131 -0.76 -3.77 -14.38
N LEU A 132 -1.62 -3.26 -13.49
CA LEU A 132 -2.11 -1.88 -13.51
C LEU A 132 -0.99 -0.89 -13.15
N LYS A 133 0.07 -1.36 -12.48
CA LYS A 133 1.23 -0.53 -12.10
C LYS A 133 2.38 -0.58 -13.10
N GLN A 134 2.33 -1.41 -14.14
CA GLN A 134 3.49 -1.63 -15.00
C GLN A 134 3.99 -0.33 -15.66
N ASP A 135 3.10 0.46 -16.23
CA ASP A 135 3.45 1.72 -16.88
C ASP A 135 4.09 2.72 -15.90
N GLU A 136 3.55 2.81 -14.67
CA GLU A 136 4.12 3.67 -13.62
C GLU A 136 5.46 3.13 -13.11
N ARG A 137 5.64 1.81 -13.01
CA ARG A 137 6.94 1.18 -12.66
C ARG A 137 7.99 1.52 -13.71
N VAL A 138 7.70 1.32 -15.00
CA VAL A 138 8.59 1.66 -16.12
C VAL A 138 8.94 3.15 -16.11
N ARG A 139 7.94 4.03 -15.91
CA ARG A 139 8.16 5.48 -15.83
C ARG A 139 9.06 5.88 -14.66
N ARG A 140 8.93 5.24 -13.50
CA ARG A 140 9.76 5.50 -12.30
C ARG A 140 11.19 4.96 -12.44
N SER A 141 11.37 3.83 -13.11
CA SER A 141 12.70 3.25 -13.36
C SER A 141 13.52 4.06 -14.36
N GLY A 142 12.87 4.90 -15.17
CA GLY A 142 13.46 5.99 -15.96
C GLY A 142 14.83 5.69 -16.56
N HIS A 143 14.92 4.84 -17.60
CA HIS A 143 16.17 4.52 -18.34
C HIS A 143 17.40 4.16 -17.49
N ARG A 144 17.27 3.97 -16.17
CA ARG A 144 18.36 3.56 -15.30
C ARG A 144 18.32 2.05 -15.25
N THR A 145 19.29 1.45 -15.92
CA THR A 145 19.72 0.08 -15.69
C THR A 145 20.35 0.00 -14.30
N LEU A 146 19.53 0.14 -13.25
CA LEU A 146 19.95 -0.31 -11.93
C LEU A 146 20.07 -1.83 -12.05
N ILE A 147 21.27 -2.35 -11.84
CA ILE A 147 21.45 -3.78 -11.63
C ILE A 147 20.69 -4.09 -10.35
N GLU A 148 19.44 -4.52 -10.48
CA GLU A 148 18.61 -4.90 -9.35
C GLU A 148 19.22 -6.15 -8.74
N SER A 149 19.93 -5.94 -7.63
CA SER A 149 20.47 -7.04 -6.86
C SER A 149 19.31 -7.67 -6.10
N GLN A 150 19.03 -8.94 -6.39
CA GLN A 150 18.12 -9.75 -5.59
C GLN A 150 18.85 -10.11 -4.29
N TYR A 151 18.32 -9.67 -3.16
CA TYR A 151 18.90 -9.97 -1.86
C TYR A 151 18.21 -11.17 -1.22
N ALA A 152 18.98 -12.00 -0.53
CA ALA A 152 18.41 -13.07 0.28
C ALA A 152 17.70 -12.47 1.50
N VAL A 153 16.39 -12.67 1.59
CA VAL A 153 15.58 -12.29 2.75
C VAL A 153 15.39 -13.51 3.64
N ALA A 154 16.05 -13.52 4.80
CA ALA A 154 15.97 -14.60 5.78
C ALA A 154 16.25 -14.04 7.18
N SER A 155 15.79 -14.74 8.23
CA SER A 155 15.84 -14.24 9.62
C SER A 155 17.23 -13.74 10.04
N LEU A 156 18.29 -14.51 9.75
CA LEU A 156 19.68 -14.15 10.11
C LEU A 156 20.40 -13.29 9.06
N ALA A 157 19.77 -13.01 7.91
CA ALA A 157 20.39 -12.21 6.87
C ALA A 157 20.41 -10.73 7.26
N LYS A 158 21.54 -10.06 7.02
CA LYS A 158 21.69 -8.63 7.27
C LYS A 158 20.83 -7.82 6.33
N ILE A 159 20.28 -6.72 6.83
CA ILE A 159 19.54 -5.78 6.01
C ILE A 159 20.54 -5.01 5.13
N PRO A 160 20.44 -5.09 3.80
CA PRO A 160 21.30 -4.32 2.89
C PRO A 160 20.94 -2.83 2.92
N ASP A 161 21.59 -2.01 2.08
CA ASP A 161 21.20 -0.61 1.92
C ASP A 161 19.69 -0.53 1.59
N TRP A 162 18.94 0.10 2.49
CA TRP A 162 17.48 0.09 2.46
C TRP A 162 16.93 0.68 1.16
N LYS A 163 17.58 1.73 0.66
CA LYS A 163 17.12 2.46 -0.53
C LYS A 163 17.32 1.61 -1.80
N MET A 164 18.42 0.87 -1.89
CA MET A 164 18.67 -0.08 -2.98
C MET A 164 17.78 -1.32 -2.87
N PHE A 165 17.55 -1.81 -1.65
CA PHE A 165 16.69 -2.96 -1.41
C PHE A 165 15.24 -2.68 -1.85
N ILE A 166 14.65 -1.61 -1.33
CA ILE A 166 13.24 -1.28 -1.51
C ILE A 166 12.94 -0.67 -2.89
N SER A 167 13.92 -0.53 -3.78
CA SER A 167 13.63 -0.14 -5.17
C SER A 167 13.17 -1.31 -6.02
N SER A 168 13.66 -2.54 -5.76
CA SER A 168 13.29 -3.73 -6.55
C SER A 168 11.93 -4.29 -6.09
N PRO A 169 11.00 -4.57 -7.03
CA PRO A 169 9.75 -5.26 -6.76
C PRO A 169 9.94 -6.65 -6.12
N GLU A 170 10.91 -7.43 -6.60
CA GLU A 170 11.19 -8.80 -6.15
C GLU A 170 11.66 -8.82 -4.69
N ASN A 171 12.46 -7.82 -4.30
CA ASN A 171 12.89 -7.66 -2.92
C ASN A 171 11.72 -7.26 -2.00
N LYS A 172 10.78 -6.44 -2.47
CA LYS A 172 9.55 -6.11 -1.72
C LYS A 172 8.66 -7.33 -1.53
N GLU A 173 8.46 -8.10 -2.59
CA GLU A 173 7.71 -9.35 -2.55
C GLU A 173 8.34 -10.33 -1.55
N SER A 174 9.65 -10.54 -1.66
CA SER A 174 10.41 -11.42 -0.76
C SER A 174 10.34 -10.94 0.70
N LEU A 175 10.34 -9.63 0.93
CA LEU A 175 10.15 -9.05 2.25
C LEU A 175 8.75 -9.31 2.81
N LEU A 176 7.69 -9.09 2.01
CA LEU A 176 6.32 -9.32 2.45
C LEU A 176 6.08 -10.81 2.76
N GLU A 177 6.58 -11.71 1.91
CA GLU A 177 6.51 -13.16 2.12
C GLU A 177 7.22 -13.51 3.43
N PHE A 178 8.46 -13.05 3.61
CA PHE A 178 9.23 -13.32 4.83
C PHE A 178 8.51 -12.83 6.08
N LEU A 179 7.96 -11.61 6.08
CA LEU A 179 7.24 -11.06 7.23
C LEU A 179 6.00 -11.90 7.55
N SER A 180 5.20 -12.23 6.52
CA SER A 180 3.99 -13.03 6.73
C SER A 180 4.31 -14.41 7.31
N VAL A 181 5.29 -15.13 6.74
CA VAL A 181 5.72 -16.44 7.24
C VAL A 181 6.29 -16.34 8.66
N SER A 182 7.17 -15.35 8.89
CA SER A 182 7.78 -15.12 10.21
C SER A 182 6.73 -14.87 11.29
N TRP A 183 5.67 -14.12 10.98
CA TRP A 183 4.58 -13.85 11.93
C TRP A 183 3.66 -15.06 12.11
N MET A 184 3.46 -15.84 11.05
CA MET A 184 2.70 -17.09 11.13
C MET A 184 3.40 -18.12 12.01
N GLU A 185 4.74 -18.18 11.98
CA GLU A 185 5.55 -19.06 12.82
C GLU A 185 5.71 -18.54 14.26
N SER A 186 5.70 -17.21 14.45
CA SER A 186 5.88 -16.53 15.74
C SER A 186 4.55 -16.18 16.43
N THR A 187 3.64 -17.15 16.52
CA THR A 187 2.29 -16.98 17.10
C THR A 187 2.28 -16.54 18.57
N THR A 188 3.43 -16.62 19.24
CA THR A 188 3.62 -16.19 20.63
C THR A 188 3.27 -14.72 20.83
N CYS A 189 3.56 -13.82 19.88
CA CYS A 189 3.35 -12.39 20.10
C CYS A 189 1.87 -11.96 19.97
N SER A 190 1.11 -12.57 19.05
CA SER A 190 -0.31 -12.24 18.85
C SER A 190 -1.22 -12.91 19.89
N SER A 191 -0.90 -14.16 20.28
CA SER A 191 -1.70 -14.91 21.26
C SER A 191 -1.61 -14.35 22.68
N GLU A 192 -0.46 -13.84 23.10
CA GLU A 192 -0.27 -13.23 24.42
C GLU A 192 -1.03 -11.90 24.60
N ILE A 193 -1.36 -11.24 23.49
CA ILE A 193 -1.92 -9.87 23.48
C ILE A 193 -3.42 -9.88 23.10
N GLY A 194 -3.97 -11.04 22.70
CA GLY A 194 -5.37 -11.14 22.27
C GLY A 194 -5.64 -10.36 20.98
N LEU A 195 -4.64 -10.29 20.09
CA LEU A 195 -4.69 -9.57 18.83
C LEU A 195 -5.06 -10.52 17.69
N ASP A 196 -6.17 -10.23 17.01
CA ASP A 196 -6.51 -10.87 15.74
C ASP A 196 -5.69 -10.23 14.61
N LEU A 197 -5.09 -11.05 13.76
CA LEU A 197 -4.19 -10.58 12.70
C LEU A 197 -4.64 -11.11 11.35
N TYR A 198 -4.92 -10.22 10.40
CA TYR A 198 -5.27 -10.55 9.02
C TYR A 198 -4.14 -10.10 8.10
N LEU A 199 -3.63 -11.00 7.26
CA LEU A 199 -2.56 -10.78 6.31
C LEU A 199 -3.11 -10.98 4.88
N GLY A 200 -3.35 -9.88 4.17
CA GLY A 200 -3.89 -9.91 2.81
C GLY A 200 -2.82 -9.51 1.78
N GLY A 201 -2.59 -10.34 0.76
CA GLY A 201 -1.69 -9.99 -0.36
C GLY A 201 -0.20 -9.86 0.03
N MET A 202 0.21 -10.47 1.13
CA MET A 202 1.61 -10.45 1.59
C MET A 202 2.39 -11.70 1.18
N ARG A 203 1.69 -12.80 0.86
CA ARG A 203 2.33 -14.07 0.51
C ARG A 203 2.60 -14.18 -0.98
N LYS A 204 3.43 -15.14 -1.39
CA LYS A 204 3.60 -15.53 -2.81
C LYS A 204 2.29 -15.93 -3.48
N ASP A 205 1.45 -16.68 -2.76
CA ASP A 205 0.04 -16.83 -3.15
C ASP A 205 -0.74 -15.62 -2.66
N SER A 206 -0.50 -14.50 -3.34
CA SER A 206 -0.93 -13.18 -2.92
C SER A 206 -2.42 -12.92 -3.17
N GLY A 207 -3.13 -13.91 -3.75
CA GLY A 207 -4.58 -13.91 -3.81
C GLY A 207 -5.19 -14.05 -2.41
N ASP A 208 -4.57 -14.86 -1.57
CA ASP A 208 -5.12 -15.25 -0.28
C ASP A 208 -5.02 -14.19 0.81
N THR A 209 -6.01 -14.22 1.69
CA THR A 209 -5.99 -13.54 2.98
C THR A 209 -5.96 -14.57 4.10
N TRP A 210 -4.95 -14.48 4.97
CA TRP A 210 -4.78 -15.36 6.13
C TRP A 210 -5.17 -14.63 7.41
N ALA A 211 -5.89 -15.29 8.31
CA ALA A 211 -6.27 -14.72 9.58
C ALA A 211 -5.77 -15.60 10.74
N PHE A 212 -5.13 -14.96 11.71
CA PHE A 212 -4.87 -15.53 13.02
C PHE A 212 -6.00 -15.10 13.95
N THR A 213 -6.88 -16.04 14.28
CA THR A 213 -7.98 -15.81 15.21
C THR A 213 -8.07 -17.01 16.14
N ASN A 214 -8.39 -16.78 17.43
CA ASN A 214 -8.50 -17.86 18.43
C ASN A 214 -7.27 -18.80 18.53
N GLY A 215 -6.08 -18.32 18.18
CA GLY A 215 -4.84 -19.10 18.27
C GLY A 215 -4.51 -19.95 17.04
N GLU A 216 -5.31 -19.89 15.98
CA GLU A 216 -5.10 -20.67 14.75
C GLU A 216 -5.05 -19.77 13.51
N TRP A 217 -4.32 -20.22 12.50
CA TRP A 217 -4.26 -19.59 11.19
C TRP A 217 -5.21 -20.29 10.23
N ASP A 218 -6.09 -19.53 9.57
CA ASP A 218 -6.98 -20.02 8.51
C ASP A 218 -7.09 -19.01 7.36
N THR A 219 -7.49 -19.50 6.19
CA THR A 219 -7.72 -18.66 5.00
C THR A 219 -9.13 -18.06 5.05
N VAL A 220 -9.23 -16.74 4.85
CA VAL A 220 -10.49 -16.00 4.82
C VAL A 220 -10.90 -15.75 3.38
N LYS A 221 -11.67 -16.68 2.81
CA LYS A 221 -12.09 -16.66 1.39
C LYS A 221 -12.78 -15.36 0.98
N ASP A 222 -13.59 -14.78 1.87
CA ASP A 222 -14.34 -13.56 1.59
C ASP A 222 -13.44 -12.33 1.41
N LEU A 223 -12.22 -12.38 1.97
CA LEU A 223 -11.20 -11.35 1.84
C LEU A 223 -10.10 -11.74 0.84
N SER A 224 -10.13 -12.97 0.30
CA SER A 224 -9.19 -13.43 -0.73
C SER A 224 -9.62 -12.88 -2.10
N CYS A 225 -8.66 -12.34 -2.86
CA CYS A 225 -8.91 -11.85 -4.21
C CYS A 225 -7.66 -11.96 -5.10
N GLU A 226 -7.78 -12.74 -6.16
CA GLU A 226 -6.72 -12.94 -7.15
C GLU A 226 -6.49 -11.73 -8.08
N LYS A 227 -7.35 -10.71 -8.05
CA LYS A 227 -7.26 -9.57 -8.98
C LYS A 227 -6.76 -8.27 -8.34
N HIS A 228 -6.81 -8.17 -7.02
CA HIS A 228 -6.42 -6.94 -6.32
C HIS A 228 -4.89 -6.85 -6.22
N GLU A 229 -4.27 -6.17 -7.18
CA GLU A 229 -2.84 -5.89 -7.19
C GLU A 229 -2.45 -4.87 -6.11
N GLU A 230 -3.23 -3.82 -5.93
CA GLU A 230 -2.85 -2.70 -5.06
C GLU A 230 -3.37 -2.88 -3.62
N ALA A 231 -2.51 -2.56 -2.65
CA ALA A 231 -2.87 -2.64 -1.24
C ALA A 231 -4.08 -1.75 -0.91
N ASP A 232 -4.15 -0.53 -1.44
CA ASP A 232 -5.29 0.38 -1.21
C ASP A 232 -6.60 -0.16 -1.77
N THR A 233 -6.59 -0.78 -2.94
CA THR A 233 -7.78 -1.50 -3.46
C THR A 233 -8.20 -2.62 -2.51
N ARG A 234 -7.24 -3.41 -2.00
CA ARG A 234 -7.53 -4.50 -1.06
C ARG A 234 -7.98 -3.99 0.31
N MET A 235 -7.45 -2.87 0.80
CA MET A 235 -7.90 -2.24 2.04
C MET A 235 -9.40 -1.94 2.01
N MET A 236 -9.97 -1.59 0.85
CA MET A 236 -11.42 -1.36 0.71
C MET A 236 -12.24 -2.63 0.96
N ALA A 237 -11.74 -3.80 0.59
CA ALA A 237 -12.40 -5.07 0.87
C ALA A 237 -12.35 -5.44 2.36
N HIS A 238 -11.36 -4.93 3.09
CA HIS A 238 -11.20 -5.17 4.54
C HIS A 238 -11.94 -4.14 5.41
N LEU A 239 -12.57 -3.12 4.80
CA LEU A 239 -13.41 -2.14 5.50
C LEU A 239 -14.84 -2.64 5.73
N TYR A 240 -15.30 -3.60 4.92
CA TYR A 240 -16.67 -4.12 4.88
C TYR A 240 -16.73 -5.57 5.35
#